data_AF-A0A497T077-F1
#
_entry.id   AF-A0A497T077-F1
#
_cell.length_a   1.000
_cell.length_b   1.000
_cell.length_c   1.000
_cell.angle_alpha   90.00
_cell.angle_beta   90.00
_cell.angle_gamma   90.00
#
_symmetry.space_group_name_H-M   'P 1'
#
loop_
_entity.id
_entity.type
_entity.pdbx_description
1 polymer ?
#
loop_
_entity_poly.entity_id
_entity_poly.type
_entity_poly.pdbx_seq_one_letter_code
_entity_poly.pdbx_strand_id
1 'polypeptide(L)' 'MRSILAMVGIFIGVMVLLYFGINMVAEVPEPAVNTSAYQQYTNLTGIINLSYGGFQGILLILFAGILLAAILLMIPRRR' A
#
# COMPACT_ATOMS: atom_id res chain seq x y z
N MET A 1 15.15 14.30 15.97
CA MET A 1 14.36 13.11 16.40
C MET A 1 12.85 13.36 16.37
N ARG A 2 12.31 14.43 16.98
CA ARG A 2 10.86 14.73 16.97
C ARG A 2 10.24 14.87 15.56
N SER A 3 10.95 15.49 14.60
CA SER A 3 10.49 15.66 13.21
C SER A 3 10.40 14.36 12.42
N ILE A 4 11.34 13.44 12.62
CA ILE A 4 11.36 12.13 11.94
C ILE A 4 10.20 11.26 12.44
N LEU A 5 9.96 11.26 13.75
CA LEU A 5 8.83 10.53 14.34
C LEU A 5 7.48 11.02 13.82
N ALA A 6 7.32 12.33 13.65
CA ALA A 6 6.12 12.92 13.06
C ALA A 6 5.95 12.52 11.58
N MET A 7 7.02 12.52 10.79
CA MET A 7 6.99 12.06 9.39
C MET A 7 6.60 10.58 9.27
N VAL A 8 7.15 9.73 10.14
CA VAL A 8 6.78 8.30 10.18
C VAL A 8 5.31 8.12 10.55
N GLY A 9 4.81 8.88 11.54
CA GLY A 9 3.39 8.85 11.94
C GLY A 9 2.46 9.28 10.81
N ILE A 10 2.79 10.36 10.09
CA ILE A 10 2.01 10.81 8.92
C ILE A 10 2.04 9.75 7.82
N PHE A 11 3.21 9.17 7.54
CA PHE A 11 3.35 8.13 6.53
C PHE A 11 2.47 6.91 6.84
N ILE A 12 2.52 6.41 8.08
CA ILE A 12 1.67 5.29 8.54
C ILE A 12 0.19 5.67 8.41
N GLY A 13 -0.20 6.88 8.82
CA GLY A 13 -1.58 7.36 8.71
C GLY A 13 -2.09 7.37 7.26
N VAL A 14 -1.27 7.84 6.31
CA VAL A 14 -1.59 7.82 4.88
C VAL A 14 -1.70 6.37 4.37
N MET A 15 -0.81 5.47 4.79
CA MET A 15 -0.87 4.06 4.39
C MET A 15 -2.16 3.37 4.89
N VAL A 16 -2.57 3.66 6.13
CA VAL A 16 -3.81 3.12 6.71
C VAL A 16 -5.04 3.66 5.97
N LEU A 17 -5.09 4.96 5.68
CA LEU A 17 -6.18 5.57 4.90
C LEU A 17 -6.29 4.97 3.49
N LEU A 18 -5.15 4.76 2.81
CA LEU A 18 -5.12 4.11 1.50
C LEU A 18 -5.62 2.66 1.58
N TYR A 19 -5.23 1.91 2.61
CA TYR A 19 -5.70 0.55 2.82
C TYR A 19 -7.22 0.48 3.03
N PHE A 20 -7.79 1.37 3.87
CA PHE A 20 -9.24 1.45 4.05
C PHE A 20 -9.96 1.84 2.77
N GLY A 21 -9.45 2.84 2.03
CA GLY A 21 -10.03 3.28 0.77
C GLY A 21 -10.12 2.17 -0.27
N ILE A 22 -9.11 1.29 -0.34
CA ILE A 22 -9.13 0.16 -1.27
C ILE A 22 -10.15 -0.90 -0.84
N ASN A 23 -10.20 -1.26 0.45
CA ASN A 23 -11.14 -2.28 0.94
C ASN A 23 -12.61 -1.86 0.78
N MET A 24 -12.94 -0.57 0.97
CA MET A 24 -14.32 -0.10 0.84
C MET A 24 -14.87 -0.21 -0.59
N VAL A 25 -14.00 -0.20 -1.62
CA VAL A 25 -14.47 -0.32 -3.01
C VAL A 25 -14.57 -1.79 -3.46
N ALA A 26 -13.95 -2.72 -2.74
CA ALA A 26 -14.05 -4.15 -3.02
C ALA A 26 -15.44 -4.75 -2.74
N GLU A 27 -16.32 -4.04 -2.03
CA GLU A 27 -17.67 -4.50 -1.66
C GLU A 27 -18.78 -4.02 -2.61
N VAL A 28 -18.46 -3.36 -3.73
CA VAL A 28 -19.46 -2.90 -4.70
C VAL A 28 -19.98 -4.10 -5.50
N PRO A 29 -21.30 -4.41 -5.49
CA PRO A 29 -21.86 -5.51 -6.26
C PRO A 29 -21.65 -5.30 -7.77
N GLU A 30 -21.31 -6.38 -8.49
CA GLU A 30 -21.09 -6.31 -9.93
C GLU A 30 -22.41 -5.97 -10.67
N PRO A 31 -22.43 -4.90 -11.49
CA PRO A 31 -23.61 -4.56 -12.29
C PRO A 31 -23.78 -5.54 -13.47
N ALA A 32 -24.98 -5.55 -14.07
CA ALA A 32 -25.29 -6.44 -15.19
C ALA A 32 -24.34 -6.25 -16.39
N VAL A 33 -23.87 -7.36 -16.95
CA VAL A 33 -22.96 -7.42 -18.11
C VAL A 33 -23.58 -6.70 -19.32
N ASN A 34 -22.75 -6.06 -20.15
CA ASN A 34 -23.14 -5.27 -21.34
C ASN A 34 -23.87 -3.94 -21.05
N THR A 35 -23.78 -3.43 -19.82
CA THR A 35 -24.25 -2.08 -19.48
C THR A 35 -23.09 -1.08 -19.43
N SER A 36 -23.39 0.21 -19.62
CA SER A 36 -22.41 1.30 -19.41
C SER A 36 -21.87 1.31 -17.97
N ALA A 37 -22.69 0.91 -17.00
CA ALA A 37 -22.31 0.75 -15.60
C ALA A 37 -21.28 -0.37 -15.40
N TYR A 38 -21.41 -1.49 -16.12
CA TYR A 38 -20.42 -2.57 -16.11
C TYR A 38 -19.06 -2.11 -16.60
N GLN A 39 -18.99 -1.37 -17.71
CA GLN A 39 -17.73 -0.81 -18.20
C GLN A 39 -17.05 0.10 -17.16
N GLN A 40 -17.83 0.94 -16.47
CA GLN A 40 -17.32 1.82 -15.41
C GLN A 40 -16.83 1.02 -14.20
N TYR A 41 -17.60 0.00 -13.79
CA TYR A 41 -17.20 -0.92 -12.72
C TYR A 41 -15.88 -1.62 -13.07
N THR A 42 -15.73 -2.19 -14.27
CA THR A 42 -14.49 -2.88 -14.67
C THR A 42 -13.28 -1.93 -14.68
N ASN A 43 -13.47 -0.70 -15.18
CA ASN A 43 -12.41 0.32 -15.21
C ASN A 43 -11.99 0.72 -13.78
N LEU A 44 -12.96 0.93 -12.88
CA LEU A 44 -12.70 1.25 -11.47
C LEU A 44 -11.97 0.10 -10.78
N THR A 45 -12.46 -1.13 -10.93
CA THR A 45 -11.85 -2.35 -10.38
C THR A 45 -10.42 -2.53 -10.91
N GLY A 46 -10.16 -2.23 -12.18
CA GLY A 46 -8.82 -2.24 -12.76
C GLY A 46 -7.87 -1.24 -12.10
N ILE A 47 -8.31 0.01 -11.89
CA ILE A 47 -7.52 1.05 -11.20
C ILE A 47 -7.23 0.64 -9.75
N ILE A 48 -8.22 0.06 -9.07
CA ILE A 48 -8.10 -0.35 -7.67
C ILE A 48 -7.12 -1.50 -7.53
N ASN A 49 -7.22 -2.52 -8.39
CA ASN A 49 -6.29 -3.66 -8.38
C ASN A 49 -4.86 -3.23 -8.68
N LEU A 50 -4.66 -2.32 -9.64
CA LEU A 50 -3.34 -1.74 -9.93
C LEU A 50 -2.81 -0.96 -8.72
N SER A 51 -3.67 -0.15 -8.09
CA SER A 51 -3.31 0.65 -6.91
C SER A 51 -2.96 -0.23 -5.71
N TYR A 52 -3.69 -1.33 -5.50
CA TYR A 52 -3.41 -2.31 -4.46
C TYR A 52 -2.09 -3.04 -4.71
N GLY A 53 -1.83 -3.47 -5.95
CA GLY A 53 -0.55 -4.07 -6.33
C GLY A 53 0.63 -3.12 -6.14
N GLY A 54 0.47 -1.84 -6.53
CA GLY A 54 1.47 -0.80 -6.29
C GLY A 54 1.74 -0.56 -4.81
N PHE A 55 0.69 -0.48 -3.99
CA PHE A 55 0.79 -0.33 -2.54
C PHE A 55 1.51 -1.52 -1.88
N GLN A 56 1.14 -2.75 -2.24
CA GLN A 56 1.83 -3.95 -1.76
C GLN A 56 3.32 -3.96 -2.16
N GLY A 57 3.63 -3.53 -3.39
CA GLY A 57 5.02 -3.40 -3.85
C GLY A 57 5.85 -2.42 -3.01
N ILE A 58 5.28 -1.25 -2.68
CA ILE A 58 5.96 -0.26 -1.83
C ILE A 58 6.21 -0.83 -0.41
N LEU A 59 5.22 -1.52 0.16
CA LEU A 59 5.37 -2.15 1.48
C LEU A 59 6.48 -3.22 1.48
N LEU A 60 6.58 -4.03 0.43
CA LEU A 60 7.64 -5.02 0.28
C LEU A 60 9.03 -4.38 0.19
N ILE A 61 9.18 -3.29 -0.56
CA ILE A 61 10.45 -2.54 -0.66
C ILE A 61 10.85 -1.98 0.72
N LEU A 62 9.89 -1.38 1.44
CA LEU A 62 10.15 -0.87 2.79
C LEU A 62 10.57 -1.98 3.75
N PHE A 63 9.89 -3.13 3.70
CA PHE A 63 10.22 -4.28 4.52
C PHE A 63 11.63 -4.83 4.23
N ALA A 64 11.99 -4.96 2.94
CA ALA A 64 13.32 -5.36 2.52
C ALA A 64 14.41 -4.38 3.01
N GLY A 65 14.15 -3.08 2.96
CA GLY A 65 15.05 -2.05 3.49
C GLY A 65 15.28 -2.18 4.99
N ILE A 66 14.23 -2.44 5.77
CA ILE A 66 14.32 -2.67 7.22
C ILE A 66 15.14 -3.94 7.51
N LEU A 67 14.91 -5.03 6.79
CA LEU A 67 15.66 -6.27 6.95
C LEU A 67 17.15 -6.08 6.65
N LEU A 68 17.49 -5.40 5.56
CA LEU A 68 18.89 -5.10 5.22
C LEU A 68 19.57 -4.25 6.28
N ALA A 69 18.89 -3.22 6.80
CA ALA A 69 19.41 -2.39 7.88
C ALA A 69 19.64 -3.20 9.17
N ALA A 70 18.72 -4.10 9.51
CA ALA A 70 18.85 -4.98 10.68
C ALA A 70 20.05 -5.93 10.54
N ILE A 71 20.25 -6.53 9.36
CA ILE A 71 21.39 -7.41 9.08
C ILE A 71 22.71 -6.65 9.22
N LEU A 72 22.82 -5.44 8.65
CA LEU A 72 24.03 -4.62 8.74
C LEU A 72 24.38 -4.20 10.17
N LEU A 73 23.39 -4.03 11.05
CA LEU A 73 23.59 -3.72 12.47
C LEU A 73 24.01 -4.95 13.30
N MET A 74 23.67 -6.17 12.87
CA MET A 74 24.08 -7.41 13.53
C MET A 74 25.52 -7.82 13.22
N ILE A 75 26.17 -7.24 12.20
CA ILE A 75 27.58 -7.51 11.90
C ILE A 75 28.45 -6.82 12.97
N PRO A 76 29.22 -7.58 13.79
CA PRO A 76 30.08 -6.99 14.79
C PRO A 76 31.16 -6.15 14.09
N ARG A 77 31.14 -4.84 14.35
CA ARG A 77 32.22 -3.93 13.92
C ARG A 77 33.49 -4.32 14.67
N ARG A 78 34.41 -5.04 14.01
CA ARG A 78 35.78 -5.20 14.49
C ARG A 78 36.39 -3.80 14.59
N ARG A 79 36.55 -3.32 15.83
CA ARG A 79 37.39 -2.16 16.15
C ARG A 79 38.86 -2.55 16.01
#